data_AF-A0A0J9TMZ5-F1
#
_entry.id   AF-A0A0J9TMZ5-F1
#
_cell.length_a   1.000
_cell.length_b   1.000
_cell.length_c   1.000
_cell.angle_alpha   90.00
_cell.angle_beta   90.00
_cell.angle_gamma   90.00
#
_symmetry.space_group_name_H-M   'P 1'
#
loop_
_entity.id
_entity.type
_entity.pdbx_description
1 polymer ?
#
loop_
_entity_poly.entity_id
_entity_poly.type
_entity_poly.pdbx_seq_one_letter_code
_entity_poly.pdbx_strand_id
1 'polypeptide(L)'
;ENSNLYKFYSNFNIKIDDSYDYYKKCSNITESTRNNNCHTVNQITEEWKNKFNNFSPDTNNVTEPCYLLVLWIYDRIKGCNSNNFCISWFYVLLKKILDESECCKQEEAEDKNKHICEDKFINTFNSDVLKNKRDLYDFLEYHDHTEDIFSRIYKQNNEEYCEYIKYILKLYHKLEDEYKERGLSHIYEKELNLFRNKFSKNQAISSIKSKCNINDSIIESKRSFDNTSSFSGNQKKGVARRTISP
;
A
#
# COMPACT_ATOMS: atom_id res chain seq x y z
N GLU A 1 11.62 3.12 18.49
CA GLU A 1 10.35 3.87 18.45
C GLU A 1 10.49 5.21 17.71
N ASN A 2 11.29 5.29 16.65
CA ASN A 2 11.68 6.56 16.01
C ASN A 2 11.21 6.68 14.54
N SER A 3 10.21 5.91 14.11
CA SER A 3 9.67 5.98 12.74
C SER A 3 8.31 6.70 12.74
N ASN A 4 8.04 7.52 11.73
CA ASN A 4 6.79 8.26 11.61
C ASN A 4 5.59 7.32 11.46
N LEU A 5 5.72 6.18 10.79
CA LEU A 5 4.69 5.14 10.69
C LEU A 5 4.36 4.54 12.05
N TYR A 6 5.36 4.15 12.84
CA TYR A 6 5.12 3.61 14.17
C TYR A 6 4.34 4.62 15.05
N LYS A 7 4.78 5.88 15.02
CA LYS A 7 4.10 6.98 15.74
C LYS A 7 2.68 7.18 15.23
N PHE A 8 2.49 7.17 13.91
CA PHE A 8 1.18 7.33 13.27
C PHE A 8 0.23 6.21 13.69
N TYR A 9 0.66 4.96 13.61
CA TYR A 9 -0.16 3.79 13.96
C TYR A 9 -0.51 3.78 15.45
N SER A 10 0.44 4.16 16.30
CA SER A 10 0.20 4.30 17.74
C SER A 10 -0.82 5.41 18.05
N ASN A 11 -0.77 6.53 17.32
CA ASN A 11 -1.74 7.62 17.44
C ASN A 11 -3.14 7.20 16.93
N PHE A 12 -3.17 6.43 15.85
CA PHE A 12 -4.37 5.86 15.21
C PHE A 12 -4.95 4.63 15.93
N ASN A 13 -4.75 4.55 17.26
CA ASN A 13 -5.52 3.63 18.09
C ASN A 13 -6.95 4.18 18.26
N ILE A 14 -7.85 3.76 17.36
CA ILE A 14 -9.26 4.16 17.33
C ILE A 14 -10.01 3.41 18.44
N LYS A 15 -10.73 4.16 19.29
CA LYS A 15 -11.43 3.61 20.47
C LYS A 15 -12.80 3.02 20.16
N ILE A 16 -13.37 3.37 19.01
CA ILE A 16 -14.66 2.88 18.54
C ILE A 16 -14.46 1.71 17.57
N ASP A 17 -15.47 0.87 17.44
CA ASP A 17 -15.47 -0.18 16.41
C ASP A 17 -15.68 0.48 15.04
N ASP A 18 -14.59 0.56 14.27
CA ASP A 18 -14.51 1.11 12.93
C ASP A 18 -14.46 0.01 11.86
N SER A 19 -14.96 -1.19 12.17
CA SER A 19 -15.02 -2.29 11.21
C SER A 19 -16.26 -2.24 10.31
N TYR A 20 -16.09 -2.75 9.08
CA TYR A 20 -17.21 -2.90 8.16
C TYR A 20 -18.29 -3.85 8.69
N ASP A 21 -17.93 -4.91 9.42
CA ASP A 21 -18.90 -5.85 9.97
C ASP A 21 -19.77 -5.21 11.06
N TYR A 22 -19.19 -4.37 11.90
CA TYR A 22 -19.95 -3.58 12.86
C TYR A 22 -20.90 -2.59 12.16
N TYR A 23 -20.41 -1.87 11.16
CA TYR A 23 -21.24 -0.98 10.33
C TYR A 23 -22.41 -1.73 9.67
N LYS A 24 -22.14 -2.89 9.07
CA LYS A 24 -23.15 -3.75 8.44
C LYS A 24 -24.20 -4.22 9.45
N LYS A 25 -23.75 -4.66 10.63
CA LYS A 25 -24.64 -5.06 11.73
C LYS A 25 -25.55 -3.90 12.15
N CYS A 26 -24.99 -2.71 12.35
CA CYS A 26 -25.72 -1.52 12.75
C CYS A 26 -26.71 -1.01 11.70
N SER A 27 -26.39 -1.18 10.41
CA SER A 27 -27.25 -0.78 9.29
C SER A 27 -28.49 -1.67 9.14
N ASN A 28 -28.42 -2.92 9.63
CA ASN A 28 -29.52 -3.89 9.56
C ASN A 28 -30.45 -3.86 10.79
N ILE A 29 -30.18 -3.01 11.79
CA ILE A 29 -31.05 -2.87 12.97
C ILE A 29 -32.24 -1.97 12.63
N THR A 30 -33.46 -2.50 12.75
CA THR A 30 -34.71 -1.73 12.67
C THR A 30 -34.81 -0.73 13.83
N GLU A 31 -35.37 0.46 13.57
CA GLU A 31 -35.48 1.59 14.52
C GLU A 31 -35.98 1.19 15.92
N SER A 32 -36.84 0.18 16.03
CA SER A 32 -37.40 -0.32 17.29
C SER A 32 -36.42 -1.06 18.21
N THR A 33 -35.21 -1.38 17.74
CA THR A 33 -34.20 -2.17 18.48
C THR A 33 -32.83 -1.49 18.51
N ARG A 34 -32.79 -0.19 18.15
CA ARG A 34 -31.56 0.61 18.11
C ARG A 34 -31.04 0.83 19.54
N ASN A 35 -30.29 -0.14 20.06
CA ASN A 35 -29.42 0.13 21.20
C ASN A 35 -28.50 1.28 20.80
N ASN A 36 -28.35 2.28 21.68
CA ASN A 36 -27.60 3.54 21.50
C ASN A 36 -26.09 3.38 21.17
N ASN A 37 -25.64 2.17 20.89
CA ASN A 37 -24.23 1.80 20.73
C ASN A 37 -23.86 1.55 19.26
N CYS A 38 -24.54 2.16 18.29
CA CYS A 38 -24.18 2.09 16.87
C CYS A 38 -23.56 3.41 16.41
N HIS A 39 -22.25 3.41 16.18
CA HIS A 39 -21.55 4.57 15.63
C HIS A 39 -21.96 4.79 14.16
N THR A 40 -22.37 6.02 13.87
CA THR A 40 -22.66 6.45 12.50
C THR A 40 -21.37 6.58 11.69
N VAL A 41 -21.46 6.52 10.36
CA VAL A 41 -20.33 6.81 9.45
C VAL A 41 -19.71 8.16 9.78
N ASN A 42 -20.52 9.17 10.11
CA ASN A 42 -20.04 10.50 10.49
C ASN A 42 -19.22 10.46 11.78
N GLN A 43 -19.68 9.75 12.82
CA GLN A 43 -18.91 9.60 14.05
C GLN A 43 -17.57 8.89 13.81
N ILE A 44 -17.55 7.86 12.96
CA ILE A 44 -16.31 7.17 12.57
C ILE A 44 -15.36 8.11 11.83
N THR A 45 -15.87 8.85 10.84
CA THR A 45 -15.03 9.81 10.10
C THR A 45 -14.48 10.90 11.01
N GLU A 46 -15.28 11.45 11.92
CA GLU A 46 -14.83 12.51 12.84
C GLU A 46 -13.75 12.00 13.80
N GLU A 47 -13.87 10.79 14.34
CA GLU A 47 -12.82 10.19 15.16
C GLU A 47 -11.51 10.02 14.36
N TRP A 48 -11.58 9.48 13.14
CA TRP A 48 -10.40 9.33 12.29
C TRP A 48 -9.78 10.68 11.94
N LYS A 49 -10.59 11.68 11.62
CA LYS A 49 -10.16 13.04 11.31
C LYS A 49 -9.48 13.70 12.51
N ASN A 50 -10.06 13.57 13.69
CA ASN A 50 -9.45 14.07 14.92
C ASN A 50 -8.08 13.41 15.18
N LYS A 51 -7.98 12.10 14.98
CA LYS A 51 -6.69 11.39 15.08
C LYS A 51 -5.69 11.86 14.03
N PHE A 52 -6.13 12.01 12.78
CA PHE A 52 -5.32 12.50 11.68
C PHE A 52 -4.74 13.88 11.97
N ASN A 53 -5.60 14.84 12.35
CA ASN A 53 -5.22 16.22 12.59
C ASN A 53 -4.31 16.40 13.81
N ASN A 54 -4.38 15.49 14.78
CA ASN A 54 -3.53 15.50 15.96
C ASN A 54 -2.16 14.83 15.74
N PHE A 55 -1.92 14.25 14.56
CA PHE A 55 -0.62 13.67 14.23
C PHE A 55 0.31 14.71 13.64
N SER A 56 1.44 14.93 14.29
CA SER A 56 2.55 15.72 13.77
C SER A 56 3.72 14.80 13.43
N PRO A 57 4.12 14.68 12.15
CA PRO A 57 5.32 13.93 11.78
C PRO A 57 6.58 14.66 12.28
N ASP A 58 7.69 13.92 12.41
CA ASP A 58 8.99 14.51 12.78
C ASP A 58 9.58 15.40 11.67
N THR A 59 8.97 15.43 10.49
CA THR A 59 9.44 16.19 9.32
C THR A 59 8.49 17.36 9.02
N ASN A 60 9.01 18.39 8.34
CA ASN A 60 8.17 19.46 7.81
C ASN A 60 7.39 19.03 6.54
N ASN A 61 7.37 17.73 6.19
CA ASN A 61 6.69 17.24 5.01
C ASN A 61 5.19 17.06 5.27
N VAL A 62 4.44 18.09 4.93
CA VAL A 62 2.97 18.16 4.91
C VAL A 62 2.27 17.03 4.15
N THR A 63 2.93 16.37 3.20
CA THR A 63 2.34 15.23 2.44
C THR A 63 2.58 13.86 3.10
N GLU A 64 3.47 13.79 4.09
CA GLU A 64 3.83 12.53 4.75
C GLU A 64 2.65 11.94 5.55
N PRO A 65 1.94 12.70 6.40
CA PRO A 65 0.78 12.18 7.14
C PRO A 65 -0.29 11.59 6.22
N CYS A 66 -0.57 12.26 5.10
CA CYS A 66 -1.54 11.82 4.09
C CYS A 66 -1.22 10.44 3.55
N TYR A 67 0.06 10.20 3.29
CA TYR A 67 0.51 8.92 2.80
C TYR A 67 0.46 7.82 3.88
N LEU A 68 0.80 8.16 5.13
CA LEU A 68 0.67 7.23 6.26
C LEU A 68 -0.79 6.83 6.50
N LEU A 69 -1.73 7.76 6.32
CA LEU A 69 -3.17 7.47 6.37
C LEU A 69 -3.57 6.46 5.30
N VAL A 70 -3.09 6.61 4.07
CA VAL A 70 -3.39 5.67 2.98
C VAL A 70 -2.84 4.27 3.28
N LEU A 71 -1.61 4.18 3.78
CA LEU A 71 -1.05 2.89 4.19
C LEU A 71 -1.86 2.25 5.33
N TRP A 72 -2.30 3.04 6.30
CA TRP A 72 -3.15 2.57 7.39
C TRP A 72 -4.48 2.02 6.87
N ILE A 73 -5.12 2.70 5.92
CA ILE A 73 -6.34 2.20 5.26
C ILE A 73 -6.08 0.91 4.48
N TYR A 74 -4.93 0.78 3.81
CA TYR A 74 -4.58 -0.44 3.10
C TYR A 74 -4.48 -1.66 4.03
N ASP A 75 -3.96 -1.47 5.25
CA ASP A 75 -3.93 -2.54 6.24
C ASP A 75 -5.33 -2.92 6.74
N ARG A 76 -6.25 -1.95 6.86
CA ARG A 76 -7.67 -2.25 7.13
C ARG A 76 -8.32 -3.02 5.99
N ILE A 77 -8.05 -2.62 4.75
CA ILE A 77 -8.55 -3.27 3.53
C ILE A 77 -8.04 -4.72 3.42
N LYS A 78 -6.80 -5.02 3.83
CA LYS A 78 -6.32 -6.42 3.89
C LYS A 78 -7.21 -7.29 4.78
N GLY A 79 -7.73 -6.73 5.88
CA GLY A 79 -8.68 -7.41 6.77
C GLY A 79 -10.05 -7.72 6.13
N CYS A 80 -10.37 -7.13 4.96
CA CYS A 80 -11.63 -7.38 4.27
C CYS A 80 -11.71 -8.74 3.57
N ASN A 81 -10.62 -9.50 3.45
CA ASN A 81 -10.58 -10.80 2.78
C ASN A 81 -11.23 -10.78 1.37
N SER A 82 -10.92 -9.78 0.57
CA SER A 82 -11.49 -9.55 -0.78
C SER A 82 -12.99 -9.21 -0.84
N ASN A 83 -13.63 -8.89 0.29
CA ASN A 83 -15.01 -8.41 0.29
C ASN A 83 -15.09 -6.99 -0.30
N ASN A 84 -15.55 -6.88 -1.55
CA ASN A 84 -15.65 -5.59 -2.26
C ASN A 84 -16.43 -4.52 -1.50
N PHE A 85 -17.50 -4.87 -0.77
CA PHE A 85 -18.25 -3.88 0.00
C PHE A 85 -17.44 -3.32 1.18
N CYS A 86 -16.68 -4.18 1.87
CA CYS A 86 -15.76 -3.77 2.92
C CYS A 86 -14.65 -2.86 2.36
N ILE A 87 -14.06 -3.24 1.22
CA ILE A 87 -13.00 -2.46 0.57
C ILE A 87 -13.54 -1.09 0.13
N SER A 88 -14.69 -1.07 -0.56
CA SER A 88 -15.35 0.17 -0.98
C SER A 88 -15.69 1.07 0.22
N TRP A 89 -16.13 0.49 1.33
CA TRP A 89 -16.46 1.24 2.54
C TRP A 89 -15.23 1.97 3.11
N PHE A 90 -14.08 1.30 3.20
CA PHE A 90 -12.82 1.93 3.61
C PHE A 90 -12.38 3.04 2.65
N TYR A 91 -12.53 2.84 1.34
CA TYR A 91 -12.20 3.87 0.36
C TYR A 91 -13.11 5.10 0.44
N VAL A 92 -14.40 4.92 0.73
CA VAL A 92 -15.33 6.04 0.95
C VAL A 92 -14.92 6.86 2.17
N LEU A 93 -14.55 6.20 3.27
CA LEU A 93 -14.05 6.88 4.46
C LEU A 93 -12.75 7.63 4.21
N LEU A 94 -11.79 6.99 3.52
CA LEU A 94 -10.53 7.61 3.15
C LEU A 94 -10.75 8.86 2.31
N LYS A 95 -11.57 8.79 1.25
CA LYS A 95 -11.87 9.92 0.38
C LYS A 95 -12.42 11.10 1.19
N LYS A 96 -13.38 10.85 2.08
CA LYS A 96 -13.97 11.90 2.92
C LYS A 96 -12.94 12.62 3.79
N ILE A 97 -11.98 11.89 4.38
CA ILE A 97 -10.92 12.52 5.19
C ILE A 97 -9.96 13.31 4.31
N LEU A 98 -9.55 12.73 3.18
CA LEU A 98 -8.63 13.38 2.26
C LEU A 98 -9.20 14.71 1.75
N ASP A 99 -10.45 14.72 1.27
CA ASP A 99 -11.15 15.89 0.73
C ASP A 99 -11.25 17.04 1.76
N GLU A 100 -11.36 16.72 3.05
CA GLU A 100 -11.49 17.71 4.13
C GLU A 100 -10.15 18.15 4.73
N SER A 101 -9.08 17.41 4.46
CA SER A 101 -7.73 17.61 5.02
C SER A 101 -6.83 18.50 4.16
N GLU A 102 -5.65 18.86 4.68
CA GLU A 102 -4.62 19.58 3.91
C GLU A 102 -3.99 18.73 2.79
N CYS A 103 -4.23 17.42 2.78
CA CYS A 103 -3.66 16.48 1.81
C CYS A 103 -3.98 16.84 0.36
N CYS A 104 -5.13 17.48 0.14
CA CYS A 104 -5.63 17.82 -1.18
C CYS A 104 -5.73 19.34 -1.41
N LYS A 105 -5.38 20.19 -0.43
CA LYS A 105 -5.55 21.66 -0.51
C LYS A 105 -4.31 22.41 -0.99
N GLN A 106 -3.12 21.85 -0.84
CA GLN A 106 -1.85 22.58 -1.04
C GLN A 106 -1.39 22.72 -2.51
N GLU A 107 -2.11 22.15 -3.48
CA GLU A 107 -1.70 22.15 -4.89
C GLU A 107 -2.74 22.79 -5.84
N GLU A 108 -3.58 23.71 -5.34
CA GLU A 108 -4.47 24.52 -6.19
C GLU A 108 -3.72 25.51 -7.12
N ALA A 109 -2.38 25.56 -7.06
CA ALA A 109 -1.56 26.41 -7.90
C ALA A 109 -0.99 25.61 -9.09
N GLU A 110 -1.78 25.45 -10.15
CA GLU A 110 -1.38 25.64 -11.56
C GLU A 110 -2.46 25.16 -12.54
N ASP A 111 -3.35 24.23 -12.14
CA ASP A 111 -4.42 23.72 -13.01
C ASP A 111 -5.72 23.46 -12.24
N LYS A 112 -6.72 24.33 -12.44
CA LYS A 112 -7.99 24.36 -11.66
C LYS A 112 -8.89 23.14 -11.85
N ASN A 113 -8.52 22.19 -12.70
CA ASN A 113 -9.33 21.03 -13.08
C ASN A 113 -8.72 19.68 -12.68
N LYS A 114 -7.59 19.66 -11.97
CA LYS A 114 -6.93 18.41 -11.58
C LYS A 114 -6.99 18.25 -10.05
N HIS A 115 -7.92 17.44 -9.56
CA HIS A 115 -7.89 16.98 -8.16
C HIS A 115 -6.74 15.97 -8.02
N ILE A 116 -5.54 16.46 -7.76
CA ILE A 116 -4.30 15.67 -7.73
C ILE A 116 -4.34 14.54 -6.67
N CYS A 117 -5.20 14.65 -5.65
CA CYS A 117 -5.46 13.53 -4.72
C CYS A 117 -6.02 12.28 -5.41
N GLU A 118 -6.88 12.42 -6.42
CA GLU A 118 -7.44 11.28 -7.17
C GLU A 118 -6.36 10.60 -8.04
N ASP A 119 -5.34 11.34 -8.48
CA ASP A 119 -4.22 10.80 -9.25
C ASP A 119 -3.11 10.21 -8.35
N LYS A 120 -2.92 10.73 -7.13
CA LYS A 120 -1.91 10.24 -6.17
C LYS A 120 -2.34 8.97 -5.43
N PHE A 121 -3.64 8.80 -5.20
CA PHE A 121 -4.18 7.67 -4.43
C PHE A 121 -5.02 6.76 -5.33
N ILE A 122 -4.37 5.73 -5.87
CA ILE A 122 -5.04 4.78 -6.75
C ILE A 122 -5.77 3.74 -5.91
N ASN A 123 -7.11 3.83 -5.93
CA ASN A 123 -7.97 2.81 -5.37
C ASN A 123 -7.79 1.50 -6.14
N THR A 124 -7.46 0.44 -5.44
CA THR A 124 -7.25 -0.88 -6.04
C THR A 124 -7.87 -1.95 -5.15
N PHE A 125 -8.62 -2.85 -5.78
CA PHE A 125 -9.17 -4.02 -5.12
C PHE A 125 -8.19 -5.20 -5.18
N ASN A 126 -7.04 -5.03 -5.84
CA ASN A 126 -6.00 -6.04 -5.92
C ASN A 126 -5.16 -6.03 -4.63
N SER A 127 -5.34 -7.06 -3.80
CA SER A 127 -4.61 -7.24 -2.55
C SER A 127 -3.09 -7.33 -2.74
N ASP A 128 -2.62 -7.89 -3.86
CA ASP A 128 -1.19 -8.01 -4.14
C ASP A 128 -0.56 -6.64 -4.35
N VAL A 129 -1.29 -5.70 -4.96
CA VAL A 129 -0.82 -4.32 -5.14
C VAL A 129 -0.65 -3.64 -3.80
N LEU A 130 -1.63 -3.75 -2.91
CA LEU A 130 -1.58 -3.17 -1.56
C LEU A 130 -0.46 -3.79 -0.73
N LYS A 131 -0.29 -5.12 -0.83
CA LYS A 131 0.79 -5.85 -0.17
C LYS A 131 2.17 -5.40 -0.67
N ASN A 132 2.36 -5.35 -1.99
CA ASN A 132 3.65 -4.96 -2.58
C ASN A 132 4.05 -3.53 -2.20
N LYS A 133 3.09 -2.60 -2.20
CA LYS A 133 3.29 -1.23 -1.69
C LYS A 133 3.76 -1.23 -0.25
N ARG A 134 3.05 -1.96 0.60
CA ARG A 134 3.36 -2.03 2.03
C ARG A 134 4.73 -2.62 2.27
N ASP A 135 5.02 -3.78 1.69
CA ASP A 135 6.28 -4.50 1.90
C ASP A 135 7.49 -3.63 1.52
N LEU A 136 7.42 -2.91 0.38
CA LEU A 136 8.49 -1.99 -0.02
C LEU A 136 8.61 -0.79 0.93
N TYR A 137 7.49 -0.16 1.27
CA TYR A 137 7.52 1.02 2.14
C TYR A 137 8.02 0.70 3.54
N ASP A 138 7.53 -0.38 4.15
CA ASP A 138 7.96 -0.80 5.49
C ASP A 138 9.46 -1.11 5.49
N PHE A 139 9.96 -1.84 4.49
CA PHE A 139 11.40 -2.08 4.36
C PHE A 139 12.19 -0.77 4.32
N LEU A 140 11.73 0.22 3.54
CA LEU A 140 12.40 1.50 3.40
C LEU A 140 12.37 2.32 4.67
N GLU A 141 11.26 2.34 5.40
CA GLU A 141 11.16 3.12 6.62
C GLU A 141 11.97 2.52 7.77
N TYR A 142 11.90 1.20 7.93
CA TYR A 142 12.76 0.51 8.88
C TYR A 142 14.23 0.57 8.45
N HIS A 143 14.52 0.89 7.16
CA HIS A 143 15.87 1.09 6.66
C HIS A 143 16.58 2.33 7.31
N ASP A 144 15.87 3.34 7.81
CA ASP A 144 16.55 4.49 8.46
C ASP A 144 17.10 4.16 9.85
N HIS A 145 16.63 3.08 10.48
CA HIS A 145 17.08 2.61 11.79
C HIS A 145 18.10 1.47 11.69
N THR A 146 18.68 1.28 10.52
CA THR A 146 19.25 -0.03 10.15
C THR A 146 20.73 -0.15 10.37
N GLU A 147 21.47 0.89 10.74
CA GLU A 147 22.82 0.61 11.26
C GLU A 147 22.76 -0.34 12.47
N ASP A 148 21.76 -0.18 13.36
CA ASP A 148 21.58 -1.07 14.51
C ASP A 148 20.97 -2.42 14.11
N ILE A 149 19.98 -2.45 13.21
CA ILE A 149 19.39 -3.71 12.71
C ILE A 149 20.40 -4.50 11.87
N PHE A 150 21.13 -3.87 10.95
CA PHE A 150 22.25 -4.44 10.22
C PHE A 150 23.31 -4.96 11.18
N SER A 151 23.67 -4.22 12.23
CA SER A 151 24.60 -4.71 13.26
C SER A 151 24.11 -6.01 13.94
N ARG A 152 22.79 -6.18 14.12
CA ARG A 152 22.19 -7.39 14.70
C ARG A 152 22.14 -8.56 13.70
N ILE A 153 21.78 -8.29 12.45
CA ILE A 153 21.84 -9.26 11.34
C ILE A 153 23.28 -9.74 11.14
N TYR A 154 24.23 -8.81 11.22
CA TYR A 154 25.67 -9.05 11.15
C TYR A 154 26.22 -9.84 12.34
N LYS A 155 25.53 -9.87 13.48
CA LYS A 155 25.96 -10.63 14.67
C LYS A 155 25.50 -12.09 14.67
N GLN A 156 24.41 -12.42 13.98
CA GLN A 156 23.79 -13.75 14.09
C GLN A 156 23.65 -14.54 12.77
N ASN A 157 24.07 -13.99 11.61
CA ASN A 157 23.86 -14.65 10.31
C ASN A 157 22.40 -15.11 10.16
N ASN A 158 21.46 -14.18 10.35
CA ASN A 158 20.04 -14.52 10.34
C ASN A 158 19.58 -14.79 8.89
N GLU A 159 19.59 -16.08 8.51
CA GLU A 159 19.16 -16.58 7.20
C GLU A 159 17.76 -16.07 6.83
N GLU A 160 16.85 -16.00 7.81
CA GLU A 160 15.49 -15.47 7.63
C GLU A 160 15.51 -14.00 7.17
N TYR A 161 16.39 -13.19 7.75
CA TYR A 161 16.51 -11.79 7.37
C TYR A 161 17.10 -11.63 5.96
N CYS A 162 18.07 -12.48 5.61
CA CYS A 162 18.62 -12.48 4.25
C CYS A 162 17.60 -12.93 3.21
N GLU A 163 16.75 -13.90 3.51
CA GLU A 163 15.63 -14.28 2.64
C GLU A 163 14.59 -13.16 2.52
N TYR A 164 14.30 -12.42 3.60
CA TYR A 164 13.43 -11.24 3.55
C TYR A 164 14.02 -10.14 2.65
N ILE A 165 15.29 -9.77 2.81
CA ILE A 165 15.96 -8.80 1.92
C ILE A 165 15.86 -9.26 0.46
N LYS A 166 16.19 -10.52 0.19
CA LYS A 166 16.18 -11.09 -1.15
C LYS A 166 14.79 -11.04 -1.77
N TYR A 167 13.75 -11.28 -0.97
CA TYR A 167 12.36 -11.07 -1.36
C TYR A 167 12.10 -9.61 -1.75
N ILE A 168 12.48 -8.64 -0.91
CA ILE A 168 12.28 -7.22 -1.17
C ILE A 168 13.01 -6.74 -2.43
N LEU A 169 14.27 -7.16 -2.63
CA LEU A 169 15.03 -6.82 -3.83
C LEU A 169 14.35 -7.37 -5.08
N LYS A 170 13.94 -8.65 -5.07
CA LYS A 170 13.18 -9.25 -6.17
C LYS A 170 11.88 -8.49 -6.45
N LEU A 171 11.17 -8.09 -5.40
CA LEU A 171 9.94 -7.31 -5.51
C LEU A 171 10.22 -5.95 -6.18
N TYR A 172 11.20 -5.20 -5.71
CA TYR A 172 11.59 -3.91 -6.32
C TYR A 172 11.88 -4.05 -7.81
N HIS A 173 12.71 -5.02 -8.20
CA HIS A 173 13.06 -5.24 -9.61
C HIS A 173 11.86 -5.64 -10.47
N LYS A 174 10.96 -6.48 -9.94
CA LYS A 174 9.71 -6.81 -10.63
C LYS A 174 8.86 -5.56 -10.88
N LEU A 175 8.70 -4.69 -9.88
CA LEU A 175 7.88 -3.49 -10.01
C LEU A 175 8.53 -2.43 -10.92
N GLU A 176 9.86 -2.32 -10.92
CA GLU A 176 10.61 -1.50 -11.88
C GLU A 176 10.37 -1.93 -13.33
N ASP A 177 10.41 -3.24 -13.59
CA ASP A 177 10.16 -3.79 -14.92
C ASP A 177 8.71 -3.55 -15.35
N GLU A 178 7.75 -3.81 -14.45
CA GLU A 178 6.33 -3.54 -14.68
C GLU A 178 6.05 -2.06 -14.98
N TYR A 179 6.71 -1.15 -14.27
CA TYR A 179 6.64 0.29 -14.49
C TYR A 179 7.14 0.68 -15.89
N LYS A 180 8.26 0.09 -16.34
CA LYS A 180 8.87 0.38 -17.66
C LYS A 180 8.11 -0.23 -18.83
N GLU A 181 7.68 -1.48 -18.70
CA GLU A 181 7.12 -2.25 -19.83
C GLU A 181 5.65 -1.98 -20.10
N ARG A 182 4.85 -1.77 -19.06
CA ARG A 182 3.39 -1.78 -19.18
C ARG A 182 2.76 -0.39 -19.10
N GLY A 183 3.56 0.65 -18.87
CA GLY A 183 3.06 1.97 -18.49
C GLY A 183 2.09 1.87 -17.30
N LEU A 184 2.26 0.83 -16.46
CA LEU A 184 1.41 0.62 -15.31
C LEU A 184 1.49 1.90 -14.46
N SER A 185 0.30 2.39 -14.13
CA SER A 185 0.02 3.60 -13.37
C SER A 185 1.11 3.90 -12.33
N HIS A 186 1.34 5.19 -12.08
CA HIS A 186 2.18 5.79 -11.02
C HIS A 186 1.96 5.23 -9.59
N ILE A 187 1.20 4.15 -9.44
CA ILE A 187 0.91 3.42 -8.22
C ILE A 187 2.15 3.22 -7.38
N TYR A 188 3.22 2.60 -7.86
CA TYR A 188 4.43 2.34 -7.04
C TYR A 188 5.46 3.47 -7.05
N GLU A 189 5.15 4.62 -7.67
CA GLU A 189 6.16 5.66 -7.93
C GLU A 189 6.84 6.14 -6.65
N LYS A 190 6.07 6.34 -5.58
CA LYS A 190 6.62 6.80 -4.30
C LYS A 190 7.59 5.78 -3.71
N GLU A 191 7.22 4.51 -3.65
CA GLU A 191 8.09 3.46 -3.11
C GLU A 191 9.34 3.25 -3.97
N LEU A 192 9.18 3.23 -5.30
CA LEU A 192 10.31 3.12 -6.23
C LEU A 192 11.27 4.31 -6.10
N ASN A 193 10.76 5.54 -6.02
CA ASN A 193 11.59 6.72 -5.85
C ASN A 193 12.30 6.74 -4.51
N LEU A 194 11.64 6.37 -3.41
CA LEU A 194 12.29 6.21 -2.11
C LEU A 194 13.41 5.17 -2.19
N PHE A 195 13.16 4.03 -2.83
CA PHE A 195 14.15 2.97 -3.00
C PHE A 195 15.35 3.46 -3.82
N ARG A 196 15.11 4.07 -4.99
CA ARG A 196 16.16 4.66 -5.84
C ARG A 196 16.97 5.70 -5.07
N ASN A 197 16.33 6.62 -4.36
CA ASN A 197 17.02 7.67 -3.61
C ASN A 197 17.88 7.09 -2.48
N LYS A 198 17.36 6.08 -1.78
CA LYS A 198 18.05 5.47 -0.65
C LYS A 198 19.25 4.63 -1.07
N PHE A 199 19.13 3.94 -2.21
CA PHE A 199 20.12 2.97 -2.65
C PHE A 199 20.91 3.37 -3.91
N SER A 200 20.65 4.54 -4.48
CA SER A 200 21.43 5.13 -5.59
C SER A 200 22.91 5.31 -5.24
N LYS A 201 23.24 5.45 -3.95
CA LYS A 201 24.60 5.25 -3.44
C LYS A 201 24.85 3.74 -3.30
N ASN A 202 25.35 3.12 -4.37
CA ASN A 202 25.57 1.68 -4.53
C ASN A 202 26.17 0.93 -3.31
N GLN A 203 26.87 1.62 -2.41
CA GLN A 203 27.55 1.05 -1.25
C GLN A 203 26.61 0.34 -0.24
N ALA A 204 25.40 0.84 -0.02
CA ALA A 204 24.46 0.22 0.93
C ALA A 204 23.92 -1.12 0.38
N ILE A 205 23.46 -1.12 -0.88
CA ILE A 205 23.00 -2.35 -1.56
C ILE A 205 24.13 -3.36 -1.71
N SER A 206 25.34 -2.94 -2.09
CA SER A 206 26.46 -3.87 -2.28
C SER A 206 26.89 -4.54 -0.98
N SER A 207 26.83 -3.80 0.13
CA SER A 207 27.08 -4.34 1.47
C SER A 207 26.05 -5.40 1.86
N ILE A 208 24.77 -5.15 1.57
CA ILE A 208 23.68 -6.09 1.82
C ILE A 208 23.81 -7.33 0.94
N LYS A 209 24.05 -7.15 -0.37
CA LYS A 209 24.21 -8.23 -1.33
C LYS A 209 25.37 -9.16 -0.98
N SER A 210 26.53 -8.60 -0.64
CA SER A 210 27.70 -9.40 -0.27
C SER A 210 27.46 -10.22 1.01
N LYS A 211 26.80 -9.65 2.02
CA LYS A 211 26.55 -10.36 3.29
C LYS A 211 25.54 -11.49 3.15
N CYS A 212 24.47 -11.26 2.39
CA CYS A 212 23.43 -12.26 2.16
C CYS A 212 23.72 -13.17 0.96
N ASN A 213 24.94 -13.10 0.39
CA ASN A 213 25.34 -13.83 -0.81
C ASN A 213 24.32 -13.71 -1.96
N ILE A 214 23.75 -12.52 -2.14
CA ILE A 214 22.76 -12.21 -3.17
C ILE A 214 23.53 -11.77 -4.41
N ASN A 215 23.50 -12.59 -5.45
CA ASN A 215 24.01 -12.22 -6.76
C ASN A 215 22.91 -11.60 -7.64
N ASP A 216 23.30 -10.85 -8.67
CA ASP A 216 22.35 -10.18 -9.58
C ASP A 216 21.52 -11.18 -10.40
N SER A 217 22.07 -12.37 -10.70
CA SER A 217 21.34 -13.42 -11.42
C SER A 217 20.13 -13.97 -10.65
N ILE A 218 20.17 -14.01 -9.31
CA ILE A 218 19.06 -14.42 -8.44
C ILE A 218 17.90 -13.42 -8.56
N ILE A 219 18.22 -12.15 -8.77
CA ILE A 219 17.26 -11.07 -8.90
C ILE A 219 16.59 -11.11 -10.28
N GLU A 220 17.35 -11.37 -11.34
CA GLU A 220 16.86 -11.42 -12.73
C GLU A 220 16.10 -12.72 -13.07
N SER A 221 16.33 -13.82 -12.34
CA SER A 221 15.84 -15.17 -12.66
C SER A 221 14.31 -15.36 -12.76
N LYS A 222 13.48 -14.42 -12.31
CA LYS A 222 12.01 -14.53 -12.47
C LYS A 222 11.47 -14.12 -13.84
N ARG A 223 12.27 -13.46 -14.70
CA ARG A 223 11.85 -13.12 -16.07
C ARG A 223 11.54 -14.36 -16.93
N SER A 224 12.08 -15.54 -16.58
CA SER A 224 11.84 -16.76 -17.36
C SER A 224 10.67 -17.62 -16.84
N PHE A 225 10.36 -17.59 -15.54
CA PHE A 225 9.37 -18.51 -14.96
C PHE A 225 7.92 -18.11 -15.27
N ASP A 226 7.63 -16.80 -15.30
CA ASP A 226 6.29 -16.28 -15.60
C ASP A 226 5.94 -16.35 -17.11
N ASN A 227 6.94 -16.52 -17.99
CA ASN A 227 6.73 -16.74 -19.43
C ASN A 227 6.44 -18.20 -19.79
N THR A 228 6.74 -19.15 -18.91
CA THR A 228 6.48 -20.58 -19.14
C THR A 228 5.06 -21.02 -18.77
N SER A 229 4.33 -20.26 -17.96
CA SER A 229 2.93 -20.59 -17.60
C SER A 229 1.89 -20.12 -18.62
N SER A 230 2.28 -19.34 -19.64
CA SER A 230 1.39 -18.83 -20.70
C SER A 230 1.38 -19.69 -21.98
N PHE A 231 2.09 -20.83 -22.01
CA PHE A 231 2.06 -21.79 -23.13
C PHE A 231 1.35 -23.11 -22.76
N SER A 232 0.05 -23.06 -22.49
CA SER A 232 -0.82 -24.22 -22.65
C SER A 232 -2.26 -23.80 -22.96
N GLY A 233 -2.53 -23.54 -24.25
CA GLY A 233 -3.87 -23.15 -24.68
C GLY A 233 -4.06 -22.98 -26.19
N ASN A 234 -3.32 -23.70 -27.04
CA ASN A 234 -3.64 -23.78 -28.46
C ASN A 234 -4.29 -25.12 -28.79
N GLN A 235 -5.62 -25.17 -28.74
CA GLN A 235 -6.39 -26.01 -29.65
C GLN A 235 -7.57 -25.20 -30.23
N LYS A 236 -7.38 -24.78 -31.49
CA LYS A 236 -8.42 -24.32 -32.40
C LYS A 236 -9.50 -25.41 -32.54
N LYS A 237 -10.76 -25.07 -32.28
CA LYS A 237 -11.90 -25.61 -33.05
C LYS A 237 -12.91 -24.47 -33.26
N GLY A 238 -13.09 -24.12 -34.53
CA GLY A 238 -14.00 -23.06 -34.96
C GLY A 238 -15.46 -23.45 -34.72
N VAL A 239 -16.24 -22.46 -34.30
CA VAL A 239 -17.71 -22.54 -34.29
C VAL A 239 -18.22 -21.49 -35.26
N ALA A 240 -18.96 -21.95 -36.27
CA ALA A 240 -19.58 -21.14 -37.29
C ALA A 240 -20.64 -20.21 -36.69
N ARG A 241 -20.53 -18.90 -36.99
CA ARG A 241 -21.60 -17.93 -36.75
C ARG A 241 -22.77 -18.24 -37.69
N ARG A 242 -23.92 -18.63 -37.14
CA ARG A 242 -25.20 -18.51 -37.83
C ARG A 242 -25.74 -17.10 -37.60
N THR A 243 -25.86 -16.35 -38.69
CA THR A 243 -26.65 -15.14 -38.80
C THR A 243 -28.13 -15.46 -38.61
N ILE A 244 -28.82 -14.68 -37.79
CA ILE A 244 -30.29 -14.60 -37.82
C ILE A 244 -30.62 -13.13 -38.11
N SER A 245 -31.42 -12.92 -39.14
CA SER A 245 -32.15 -11.70 -39.45
C SER A 245 -33.37 -12.10 -40.27
N PRO A 246 -34.47 -11.33 -40.27
CA PRO A 246 -35.05 -10.51 -39.20
C PRO A 246 -35.99 -11.31 -38.29
#